data_AF-A0A2M8SAB5-F1
#
_entry.id   AF-A0A2M8SAB5-F1
#
_cell.length_a   1.000
_cell.length_b   1.000
_cell.length_c   1.000
_cell.angle_alpha   90.00
_cell.angle_beta   90.00
_cell.angle_gamma   90.00
#
_symmetry.space_group_name_H-M   'P 1'
#
loop_
_entity.id
_entity.type
_entity.pdbx_description
1 polymer ?
#
loop_
_entity_poly.entity_id
_entity_poly.type
_entity_poly.pdbx_seq_one_letter_code
_entity_poly.pdbx_strand_id
1 'polypeptide(L)'
;MSEKSFSFDDLDVFTTGALLQPLKVVNRDGSEVWFWVVSEFIDDTFRDGQVYNPPETAKSKKELLKALHSSTSSSAISIIS
;
A
#
# COMPACT_ATOMS: atom_id res chain seq x y z
N MET A 1 10.61 -21.53 24.05
CA MET A 1 9.62 -21.00 23.08
C MET A 1 9.48 -19.51 23.38
N SER A 2 9.82 -18.62 22.44
CA SER A 2 9.75 -17.18 22.67
C SER A 2 8.29 -16.75 22.57
N GLU A 3 7.69 -16.32 23.68
CA GLU A 3 6.41 -15.62 23.64
C GLU A 3 6.57 -14.35 22.81
N LYS A 4 5.60 -14.08 21.93
CA LYS A 4 5.59 -12.86 21.12
C LYS A 4 5.34 -11.67 22.07
N SER A 5 6.31 -10.75 22.18
CA SER A 5 6.26 -9.59 23.08
C SER A 5 5.55 -8.37 22.48
N PHE A 6 4.71 -8.59 21.46
CA PHE A 6 4.05 -7.51 20.74
C PHE A 6 2.68 -7.92 20.17
N SER A 7 1.79 -6.94 20.03
CA SER A 7 0.44 -7.08 19.45
C SER A 7 0.05 -5.82 18.67
N PHE A 8 -0.69 -6.00 17.58
CA PHE A 8 -1.32 -4.90 16.82
C PHE A 8 -2.71 -4.60 17.39
N ASP A 9 -3.17 -3.35 17.29
CA ASP A 9 -4.55 -2.95 17.57
C ASP A 9 -5.34 -2.80 16.26
N ASP A 10 -6.68 -2.88 16.32
CA ASP A 10 -7.58 -2.85 15.16
C ASP A 10 -7.83 -1.41 14.62
N LEU A 11 -7.11 -0.41 15.13
CA LEU A 11 -7.24 0.98 14.70
C LEU A 11 -6.31 1.28 13.53
N ASP A 12 -6.88 1.30 12.33
CA ASP A 12 -6.18 1.72 11.11
C ASP A 12 -6.32 3.23 10.88
N VAL A 13 -5.19 3.94 10.78
CA VAL A 13 -5.14 5.37 10.43
C VAL A 13 -4.52 5.54 9.05
N PHE A 14 -5.26 6.16 8.13
CA PHE A 14 -4.76 6.50 6.81
C PHE A 14 -4.01 7.83 6.85
N THR A 15 -2.78 7.81 6.36
CA THR A 15 -1.97 9.00 6.07
C THR A 15 -1.67 9.06 4.58
N THR A 16 -1.20 10.21 4.08
CA THR A 16 -0.88 10.37 2.65
C THR A 16 0.15 9.32 2.22
N GLY A 17 -0.31 8.28 1.52
CA GLY A 17 0.53 7.21 0.99
C GLY A 17 0.74 6.00 1.89
N ALA A 18 0.17 5.94 3.10
CA ALA A 18 0.43 4.84 4.03
C ALA A 18 -0.71 4.58 5.01
N LEU A 19 -0.98 3.30 5.25
CA LEU A 19 -1.80 2.79 6.34
C LEU A 19 -0.93 2.61 7.59
N LEU A 20 -1.34 3.23 8.69
CA LEU A 20 -0.67 3.13 9.98
C LEU A 20 -1.48 2.26 10.94
N GLN A 21 -0.78 1.38 11.63
CA GLN A 21 -1.32 0.57 12.72
C GLN A 21 -0.55 0.85 14.01
N PRO A 22 -1.21 0.91 15.17
CA PRO A 22 -0.52 0.97 16.44
C PRO A 22 0.02 -0.41 16.83
N LEU A 23 1.27 -0.44 17.25
CA LEU A 23 1.96 -1.62 17.74
C LEU A 23 2.27 -1.43 19.23
N LYS A 24 1.75 -2.33 20.06
CA LYS A 24 2.13 -2.42 21.47
C LYS A 24 3.34 -3.32 21.63
N VAL A 25 4.37 -2.83 22.33
CA VAL A 25 5.54 -3.59 22.75
C VAL A 25 5.60 -3.64 24.27
N VAL A 26 5.74 -4.85 24.82
CA VAL A 26 5.91 -5.06 26.26
C VAL A 26 7.37 -5.38 26.53
N ASN A 27 8.04 -4.53 27.30
CA ASN A 27 9.42 -4.71 27.71
C ASN A 27 9.56 -5.82 28.76
N ARG A 28 10.80 -6.29 28.98
CA ARG A 28 11.09 -7.33 29.98
C ARG A 28 10.77 -6.92 31.41
N ASP A 29 10.73 -5.61 31.70
CA ASP A 29 10.36 -5.04 33.00
C ASP A 29 8.83 -4.84 33.14
N GLY A 30 8.05 -5.23 32.13
CA GLY A 30 6.60 -5.09 32.11
C GLY A 30 6.12 -3.70 31.67
N SER A 31 7.02 -2.77 31.34
CA SER A 31 6.62 -1.46 30.80
C SER A 31 6.08 -1.59 29.37
N GLU A 32 5.05 -0.79 29.06
CA GLU A 32 4.44 -0.74 27.73
C GLU A 32 4.96 0.46 26.93
N VAL A 33 5.25 0.23 25.65
CA VAL A 33 5.57 1.28 24.68
C VAL A 33 4.72 1.08 23.43
N TRP A 34 4.20 2.18 22.89
CA TRP A 34 3.34 2.19 21.72
C TRP A 34 4.04 2.87 20.54
N PHE A 35 3.97 2.26 19.37
CA PHE A 35 4.56 2.76 18.14
C PHE A 35 3.51 2.84 17.05
N TRP A 36 3.57 3.86 16.20
CA TRP A 36 2.95 3.79 14.88
C TRP A 36 3.87 3.02 13.95
N VAL A 37 3.32 2.02 13.27
CA VAL A 37 4.03 1.28 12.24
C VAL A 37 3.25 1.35 10.93
N VAL A 38 3.98 1.45 9.81
CA VAL A 38 3.37 1.35 8.50
C VAL A 38 3.02 -0.10 8.25
N SER A 39 1.73 -0.40 8.13
CA SER A 39 1.23 -1.74 7.79
C SER A 39 1.17 -1.94 6.27
N GLU A 40 0.87 -0.87 5.53
CA GLU A 40 0.77 -0.88 4.07
C GLU A 40 1.16 0.49 3.50
N PHE A 41 1.88 0.50 2.37
CA PHE A 41 2.04 1.70 1.55
C PHE A 41 1.02 1.66 0.43
N ILE A 42 0.25 2.74 0.30
CA ILE A 42 -0.77 2.89 -0.74
C ILE A 42 -0.37 4.09 -1.58
N ASP A 43 0.43 3.85 -2.62
CA ASP A 43 0.75 4.87 -3.60
C ASP A 43 -0.29 4.81 -4.72
N ASP A 44 -1.46 5.41 -4.47
CA ASP A 44 -2.49 5.49 -5.49
C ASP A 44 -2.15 6.61 -6.48
N THR A 45 -1.32 6.29 -7.46
CA THR A 45 -1.28 7.08 -8.68
C THR A 45 -2.50 6.70 -9.54
N PHE A 46 -3.23 7.69 -10.03
CA PHE A 46 -4.41 7.47 -10.88
C PHE A 46 -4.16 7.98 -12.30
N ARG A 47 -4.67 7.23 -13.27
CA ARG A 47 -4.72 7.65 -14.68
C ARG A 47 -6.07 7.29 -15.28
N ASP A 48 -6.70 8.26 -15.93
CA ASP A 48 -8.01 8.07 -16.60
C ASP A 48 -9.08 7.48 -15.64
N GLY A 49 -8.99 7.84 -14.35
CA GLY A 49 -9.88 7.34 -13.29
C GLY A 49 -9.57 5.92 -12.79
N GLN A 50 -8.49 5.28 -13.25
CA GLN A 50 -8.06 3.95 -12.82
C GLN A 50 -6.75 4.03 -12.04
N VAL A 51 -6.59 3.15 -11.04
CA VAL A 51 -5.34 3.00 -10.30
C VAL A 51 -4.24 2.56 -11.27
N TYR A 52 -3.11 3.24 -11.23
CA TYR A 52 -1.97 3.05 -12.11
C TYR A 52 -0.69 3.32 -11.32
N ASN A 53 0.16 2.30 -11.13
CA ASN A 53 1.47 2.49 -10.50
C ASN A 53 2.56 2.71 -11.58
N PRO A 54 3.13 3.92 -11.73
CA PRO A 54 4.20 4.17 -12.67
C PRO A 54 5.48 3.39 -12.30
N PRO A 55 6.32 3.00 -13.27
CA PRO A 55 7.63 2.47 -12.95
C PRO A 55 8.48 3.57 -12.29
N GLU A 56 9.08 3.24 -11.14
CA GLU A 56 9.91 4.17 -10.37
C GLU A 56 11.15 4.66 -11.16
N THR A 57 11.72 3.82 -12.03
CA THR A 57 12.93 4.14 -12.82
C THR A 57 12.92 3.52 -14.22
N ALA A 58 13.69 4.10 -15.15
CA ALA A 58 13.91 3.56 -16.50
C ALA A 58 15.23 4.05 -17.12
N LYS A 59 15.76 3.36 -18.14
CA LYS A 59 17.05 3.72 -18.80
C LYS A 59 16.91 4.85 -19.81
N SER A 60 15.69 5.23 -20.17
CA SER A 60 15.42 6.39 -21.03
C SER A 60 14.03 6.98 -20.75
N LYS A 61 13.84 8.26 -21.09
CA LYS A 61 12.52 8.92 -21.02
C LYS A 61 11.44 8.15 -21.81
N LYS A 62 11.81 7.60 -22.97
CA LYS A 62 10.91 6.79 -23.80
C LYS A 62 10.45 5.51 -23.08
N GLU A 63 11.35 4.87 -22.35
CA GLU A 63 11.02 3.67 -21.55
C GLU A 63 10.17 4.01 -20.33
N LEU A 64 10.50 5.09 -19.61
CA LEU A 64 9.70 5.59 -18.49
C LEU A 64 8.25 5.84 -18.90
N LEU A 65 8.07 6.45 -20.08
CA LEU A 65 6.76 6.76 -20.65
C LEU A 65 6.12 5.61 -21.44
N LYS A 66 6.78 4.46 -21.63
CA LYS A 66 6.19 3.30 -22.32
C LYS A 66 5.27 2.53 -21.39
N ALA A 67 5.62 2.43 -20.10
CA ALA A 67 4.77 1.83 -19.08
C ALA A 67 3.45 2.59 -18.87
N LEU A 68 3.35 3.81 -19.40
CA LEU A 68 2.14 4.62 -19.43
C LEU A 68 1.16 4.17 -20.53
N HIS A 69 1.55 3.38 -21.54
CA HIS A 69 0.70 3.12 -22.72
C HIS A 69 0.08 1.71 -22.80
N SER A 70 0.17 0.89 -21.75
CA SER A 70 -0.38 -0.47 -21.74
C SER A 70 -1.53 -0.65 -20.75
N SER A 71 -2.68 -0.03 -21.02
CA SER A 71 -3.95 -0.38 -20.36
C SER A 71 -5.13 -0.17 -21.32
N THR A 72 -5.22 -1.03 -22.33
CA THR A 72 -6.48 -1.29 -23.03
C THR A 72 -6.62 -2.79 -23.30
N SER A 73 -7.30 -3.46 -22.40
CA SER A 73 -8.00 -4.74 -22.59
C SER A 73 -8.77 -5.00 -21.29
N SER A 74 -10.03 -5.37 -21.22
CA SER A 74 -11.16 -5.54 -22.13
C SER A 74 -12.31 -5.89 -21.19
N SER A 75 -13.48 -5.30 -21.34
CA SER A 75 -14.73 -5.89 -20.83
C SER A 75 -15.86 -5.45 -21.75
N ALA A 76 -16.00 -6.19 -22.84
CA ALA A 76 -17.24 -6.24 -23.59
C ALA A 76 -18.34 -6.76 -22.65
N ILE A 77 -19.28 -5.89 -22.28
CA ILE A 77 -20.57 -6.32 -21.74
C ILE A 77 -21.51 -6.36 -22.94
N SER A 78 -21.70 -7.57 -23.48
CA SER A 78 -22.82 -7.89 -24.36
C SER A 78 -24.09 -7.89 -23.52
N ILE A 79 -24.93 -6.85 -23.63
CA ILE A 79 -26.31 -6.93 -23.16
C ILE A 79 -27.14 -7.49 -24.32
N ILE A 80 -27.65 -8.70 -24.09
CA ILE A 80 -28.56 -9.42 -24.98
C ILE A 80 -29.93 -8.73 -24.88
N SER A 81 -30.56 -8.57 -26.05
CA SER A 81 -31.91 -8.08 -26.34
C SER A 81 -33.02 -8.72 -25.50
#